data_AF-A0A358A311-F1
#
_entry.id   AF-A0A358A311-F1
#
_cell.length_a   1.000
_cell.length_b   1.000
_cell.length_c   1.000
_cell.angle_alpha   90.00
_cell.angle_beta   90.00
_cell.angle_gamma   90.00
#
_symmetry.space_group_name_H-M   'P 1'
#
loop_
_entity.id
_entity.type
_entity.pdbx_description
1 polymer ?
#
loop_
_entity_poly.entity_id
_entity_poly.type
_entity_poly.pdbx_seq_one_letter_code
_entity_poly.pdbx_strand_id
1 'polypeptide(L)'
;VPLPQDRTFTLNGTVRLDPDVPPEQLDAFLGRTDGSLVVTSTGSLEGNFLAVPSAILDGDPATRFIGRFDDQVGQAWRVRSSTPFAIDGLELDVVVGPRQSVPTELLVTVDDVEAGRFPTGLSTSDTERVETIELPITSELATTVRIEVSASADTLTRDWYSNAFISMPFAIAEMRVGELALASAGPVDTGCVEGLVRVDGHGVPVRISGDPAAARRGEALDLIACHAVPVSAGDLHIDTTGSSLPVTIDQLVLRSERPVSEPRTMPALSPDWESDVRLTVEIPTGDAGRWLVLGQSHNLGWTATLNGVSLGSPTLVDGFANGWAVPATGGTVDLVWTPQQLVDRALVFSAVAVLAILVLAVRSAPMPVGHTNVAKPTFIEPPRRGARRSRASAVLAAVGTGLFALVNLPSWPLAALAIAGVATFGVARREGARLPAALAAVLFAITSTLIMIEQVLERHPPDFGWPEQFAEFHVLGVLTILLLAVEYVRSAMAPDES
;
A
#
# COMPACT_ATOMS: atom_id res chain seq x y z
N VAL A 1 -5.86 3.33 -32.12
CA VAL A 1 -6.43 1.96 -32.02
C VAL A 1 -6.59 1.43 -33.43
N PRO A 2 -5.92 0.33 -33.83
CA PRO A 2 -6.06 -0.19 -35.18
C PRO A 2 -7.47 -0.77 -35.38
N LEU A 3 -8.19 -0.26 -36.37
CA LEU A 3 -9.54 -0.68 -36.74
C LEU A 3 -9.51 -1.39 -38.09
N PRO A 4 -9.82 -2.69 -38.17
CA PRO A 4 -9.63 -3.46 -39.40
C PRO A 4 -10.66 -3.17 -40.50
N GLN A 5 -11.77 -2.51 -40.19
CA GLN A 5 -12.88 -2.27 -41.11
C GLN A 5 -13.77 -1.16 -40.58
N ASP A 6 -14.51 -0.50 -41.47
CA ASP A 6 -15.44 0.57 -41.11
C ASP A 6 -16.48 0.08 -40.08
N ARG A 7 -16.79 0.95 -39.14
CA ARG A 7 -17.73 0.69 -38.05
C ARG A 7 -18.54 1.92 -37.69
N THR A 8 -19.75 1.66 -37.19
CA THR A 8 -20.53 2.64 -36.46
C THR A 8 -20.59 2.17 -35.01
N PHE A 9 -20.12 3.02 -34.10
CA PHE A 9 -20.07 2.73 -32.67
C PHE A 9 -21.18 3.45 -31.91
N THR A 10 -21.76 2.78 -30.92
CA THR A 10 -22.33 3.46 -29.76
C THR A 10 -21.20 3.71 -28.78
N LEU A 11 -21.09 4.97 -28.32
CA LEU A 11 -20.08 5.38 -27.36
C LEU A 11 -20.77 5.70 -26.04
N ASN A 12 -20.34 5.00 -24.99
CA ASN A 12 -20.68 5.32 -23.61
C ASN A 12 -19.44 5.23 -22.74
N GLY A 13 -19.56 5.61 -21.48
CA GLY A 13 -18.42 5.72 -20.60
C GLY A 13 -18.82 6.34 -19.27
N THR A 14 -17.80 6.74 -18.52
CA THR A 14 -17.97 7.36 -17.22
C THR A 14 -16.99 8.51 -17.04
N VAL A 15 -17.40 9.52 -16.27
CA VAL A 15 -16.56 10.65 -15.87
C VAL A 15 -16.57 10.82 -14.35
N ARG A 16 -15.54 11.44 -13.78
CA ARG A 16 -15.50 11.87 -12.38
C ARG A 16 -15.20 13.35 -12.29
N LEU A 17 -15.50 13.95 -11.14
CA LEU A 17 -15.07 15.30 -10.82
C LEU A 17 -13.55 15.39 -10.88
N ASP A 18 -13.03 16.45 -11.50
CA ASP A 18 -11.61 16.69 -11.60
C ASP A 18 -11.09 17.27 -10.27
N PRO A 19 -10.18 16.58 -9.54
CA PRO A 19 -9.67 17.05 -8.26
C PRO A 19 -8.77 18.28 -8.36
N ASP A 20 -8.25 18.60 -9.55
CA ASP A 20 -7.35 19.73 -9.76
C ASP A 20 -8.10 21.03 -10.08
N VAL A 21 -9.42 20.94 -10.29
CA VAL A 21 -10.26 22.10 -10.57
C VAL A 21 -10.68 22.79 -9.27
N PRO A 22 -10.71 24.15 -9.23
CA PRO A 22 -11.17 24.88 -8.05
C PRO A 22 -12.58 24.48 -7.59
N PRO A 23 -12.82 24.34 -6.27
CA PRO A 23 -14.10 23.89 -5.71
C PRO A 23 -15.32 24.68 -6.19
N GLU A 24 -15.18 25.99 -6.42
CA GLU A 24 -16.28 26.83 -6.89
C GLU A 24 -16.78 26.47 -8.29
N GLN A 25 -15.91 25.92 -9.16
CA GLN A 25 -16.32 25.44 -10.48
C GLN A 25 -17.03 24.09 -10.37
N LEU A 26 -16.60 23.24 -9.42
CA LEU A 26 -17.27 21.98 -9.12
C LEU A 26 -18.66 22.23 -8.54
N ASP A 27 -18.80 23.17 -7.60
CA ASP A 27 -20.10 23.54 -7.02
C ASP A 27 -21.07 24.08 -8.08
N ALA A 28 -20.58 24.93 -9.00
CA ALA A 28 -21.37 25.43 -10.11
C ALA A 28 -21.80 24.30 -11.07
N PHE A 29 -20.89 23.39 -11.42
CA PHE A 29 -21.20 22.24 -12.27
C PHE A 29 -22.21 21.29 -11.62
N LEU A 30 -22.13 21.08 -10.31
CA LEU A 30 -23.06 20.27 -9.53
C LEU A 30 -24.37 21.00 -9.22
N GLY A 31 -24.54 22.26 -9.63
CA GLY A 31 -25.74 23.06 -9.36
C GLY A 31 -25.95 23.38 -7.88
N ARG A 32 -24.89 23.34 -7.05
CA ARG A 32 -24.92 23.77 -5.65
C ARG A 32 -24.92 25.30 -5.51
N THR A 33 -24.45 25.99 -6.55
CA THR A 33 -24.58 27.43 -6.70
C THR A 33 -25.06 27.75 -8.12
N ASP A 34 -25.75 28.88 -8.27
CA ASP A 34 -26.13 29.46 -9.57
C ASP A 34 -25.10 30.52 -10.04
N GLY A 35 -23.93 30.55 -9.41
CA GLY A 35 -22.89 31.57 -9.63
C GLY A 35 -23.14 32.91 -8.93
N SER A 36 -24.34 33.14 -8.35
CA SER A 36 -24.61 34.33 -7.54
C SER A 36 -23.89 34.27 -6.20
N LEU A 37 -23.79 33.07 -5.62
CA LEU A 37 -23.04 32.76 -4.41
C LEU A 37 -21.79 31.96 -4.76
N VAL A 38 -20.63 32.42 -4.31
CA VAL A 38 -19.34 31.76 -4.53
C VAL A 38 -18.59 31.69 -3.21
N VAL A 39 -18.13 30.49 -2.85
CA VAL A 39 -17.29 30.26 -1.68
C VAL A 39 -15.92 29.79 -2.14
N THR A 40 -14.87 30.48 -1.69
CA THR A 40 -13.48 30.18 -2.05
C THR A 40 -12.64 30.07 -0.79
N SER A 41 -11.47 29.44 -0.89
CA SER A 41 -10.48 29.45 0.18
C SER A 41 -9.05 29.54 -0.36
N THR A 42 -8.11 29.80 0.54
CA THR A 42 -6.67 29.69 0.24
C THR A 42 -6.25 28.25 -0.07
N GLY A 43 -7.03 27.27 0.39
CA GLY A 43 -6.86 25.84 0.19
C GLY A 43 -7.90 25.03 0.95
N SER A 44 -8.05 23.76 0.60
CA SER A 44 -8.88 22.77 1.29
C SER A 44 -8.13 21.44 1.35
N LEU A 45 -8.69 20.47 2.08
CA LEU A 45 -8.18 19.11 2.08
C LEU A 45 -8.20 18.53 0.66
N GLU A 46 -7.01 18.24 0.13
CA GLU A 46 -6.83 17.75 -1.23
C GLU A 46 -7.55 16.42 -1.46
N GLY A 47 -8.15 16.27 -2.66
CA GLY A 47 -8.84 15.04 -3.06
C GLY A 47 -10.16 14.74 -2.34
N ASN A 48 -10.65 15.63 -1.47
CA ASN A 48 -11.91 15.42 -0.74
C ASN A 48 -13.00 16.42 -1.16
N PHE A 49 -13.86 16.01 -2.10
CA PHE A 49 -14.99 16.83 -2.60
C PHE A 49 -16.12 17.04 -1.58
N LEU A 50 -16.08 16.37 -0.43
CA LEU A 50 -16.97 16.63 0.69
C LEU A 50 -16.44 17.72 1.62
N ALA A 51 -15.11 17.92 1.65
CA ALA A 51 -14.43 18.83 2.56
C ALA A 51 -14.13 20.22 1.95
N VAL A 52 -14.96 20.65 1.01
CA VAL A 52 -14.79 21.89 0.24
C VAL A 52 -15.26 23.13 1.02
N PRO A 53 -14.79 24.35 0.67
CA PRO A 53 -15.16 25.57 1.37
C PRO A 53 -16.65 25.83 1.47
N SER A 54 -17.42 25.46 0.44
CA SER A 54 -18.86 25.69 0.38
C SER A 54 -19.66 24.80 1.35
N ALA A 55 -19.07 23.74 1.90
CA ALA A 55 -19.71 22.88 2.91
C ALA A 55 -20.16 23.69 4.14
N ILE A 56 -19.50 24.80 4.46
CA ILE A 56 -19.91 25.67 5.58
C ILE A 56 -21.29 26.32 5.42
N LEU A 57 -21.94 26.21 4.25
CA LEU A 57 -23.23 26.82 3.94
C LEU A 57 -24.29 25.79 3.50
N ASP A 58 -24.08 24.49 3.69
CA ASP A 58 -25.08 23.47 3.31
C ASP A 58 -26.05 23.06 4.42
N GLY A 59 -25.87 23.55 5.65
CA GLY A 59 -26.80 23.34 6.75
C GLY A 59 -26.80 21.91 7.28
N ASP A 60 -25.76 21.13 6.99
CA ASP A 60 -25.53 19.78 7.50
C ASP A 60 -24.29 19.76 8.41
N PRO A 61 -24.45 19.73 9.74
CA PRO A 61 -23.33 19.74 10.68
C PRO A 61 -22.46 18.48 10.64
N ALA A 62 -22.85 17.45 9.87
CA ALA A 62 -22.01 16.29 9.60
C ALA A 62 -21.02 16.52 8.45
N THR A 63 -21.23 17.56 7.63
CA THR A 63 -20.25 18.03 6.65
C THR A 63 -19.36 19.11 7.25
N ARG A 64 -18.23 19.39 6.60
CA ARG A 64 -17.27 20.39 7.07
C ARG A 64 -16.31 20.78 5.99
N PHE A 65 -16.02 22.07 5.89
CA PHE A 65 -14.82 22.54 5.22
C PHE A 65 -13.60 22.17 6.07
N ILE A 66 -12.59 21.56 5.44
CA ILE A 66 -11.31 21.27 6.08
C ILE A 66 -10.24 22.05 5.33
N GLY A 67 -9.44 22.83 6.06
CA GLY A 67 -8.30 23.56 5.52
C GLY A 67 -7.19 22.63 4.99
N ARG A 68 -6.06 23.20 4.60
CA ARG A 68 -4.88 22.38 4.24
C ARG A 68 -4.07 22.03 5.48
N PHE A 69 -3.31 20.94 5.39
CA PHE A 69 -2.19 20.68 6.30
C PHE A 69 -1.17 21.83 6.26
N ASP A 70 -0.19 21.79 7.16
CA ASP A 70 0.91 22.77 7.30
C ASP A 70 0.47 24.04 8.04
N ASP A 71 1.14 25.18 7.86
CA ASP A 71 0.84 26.43 8.57
C ASP A 71 -0.66 26.81 8.48
N GLN A 72 -1.30 26.92 9.65
CA GLN A 72 -2.73 27.26 9.76
C GLN A 72 -2.96 28.76 9.71
N VAL A 73 -2.01 29.56 10.22
CA VAL A 73 -2.07 31.03 10.18
C VAL A 73 -1.98 31.53 8.74
N GLY A 74 -2.86 32.45 8.36
CA GLY A 74 -2.97 33.02 7.02
C GLY A 74 -3.87 32.21 6.07
N GLN A 75 -4.30 31.00 6.48
CA GLN A 75 -5.37 30.31 5.74
C GLN A 75 -6.69 31.07 5.92
N ALA A 76 -7.47 31.14 4.84
CA ALA A 76 -8.69 31.93 4.82
C ALA A 76 -9.73 31.35 3.88
N TRP A 77 -11.00 31.65 4.17
CA TRP A 77 -12.11 31.42 3.27
C TRP A 77 -12.89 32.71 3.04
N ARG A 78 -13.58 32.78 1.91
CA ARG A 78 -14.34 33.94 1.49
C ARG A 78 -15.66 33.51 0.88
N VAL A 79 -16.73 34.12 1.35
CA VAL A 79 -18.05 34.06 0.73
C VAL A 79 -18.29 35.36 -0.02
N ARG A 80 -18.73 35.25 -1.28
CA ARG A 80 -19.10 36.37 -2.13
C ARG A 80 -20.50 36.12 -2.69
N SER A 81 -21.37 37.11 -2.57
CA SER A 81 -22.71 37.12 -3.16
C SER A 81 -22.84 38.28 -4.14
N SER A 82 -23.47 38.06 -5.30
CA SER A 82 -23.88 39.14 -6.20
C SER A 82 -25.09 39.92 -5.69
N THR A 83 -25.86 39.31 -4.78
CA THR A 83 -27.00 39.94 -4.11
C THR A 83 -26.54 40.39 -2.73
N PRO A 84 -26.55 41.71 -2.43
CA PRO A 84 -26.14 42.18 -1.11
C PRO A 84 -26.99 41.59 0.01
N PHE A 85 -26.36 41.33 1.15
CA PHE A 85 -26.99 40.77 2.35
C PHE A 85 -26.61 41.58 3.59
N ALA A 86 -27.50 41.59 4.58
CA ALA A 86 -27.21 42.16 5.88
C ALA A 86 -26.49 41.13 6.76
N ILE A 87 -25.64 41.63 7.65
CA ILE A 87 -24.95 40.85 8.68
C ILE A 87 -25.39 41.40 10.02
N ASP A 88 -26.01 40.56 10.85
CA ASP A 88 -26.41 40.87 12.21
C ASP A 88 -25.86 39.78 13.14
N GLY A 89 -24.53 39.76 13.26
CA GLY A 89 -23.78 38.65 13.81
C GLY A 89 -23.35 37.62 12.75
N LEU A 90 -22.27 36.91 13.07
CA LEU A 90 -21.79 35.78 12.29
C LEU A 90 -21.46 34.65 13.26
N GLU A 91 -22.05 33.47 13.03
CA GLU A 91 -21.75 32.28 13.83
C GLU A 91 -20.89 31.31 13.02
N LEU A 92 -19.92 30.68 13.68
CA LEU A 92 -19.12 29.59 13.14
C LEU A 92 -19.21 28.37 14.05
N ASP A 93 -19.54 27.23 13.46
CA ASP A 93 -19.45 25.94 14.11
C ASP A 93 -18.07 25.35 13.80
N VAL A 94 -17.15 25.43 14.76
CA VAL A 94 -15.76 25.00 14.61
C VAL A 94 -15.61 23.57 15.13
N VAL A 95 -14.98 22.70 14.35
CA VAL A 95 -14.67 21.33 14.80
C VAL A 95 -13.36 21.36 15.57
N VAL A 96 -13.40 20.92 16.82
CA VAL A 96 -12.20 20.72 17.66
C VAL A 96 -12.05 19.24 17.97
N GLY A 97 -10.82 18.74 18.01
CA GLY A 97 -10.56 17.32 18.24
C GLY A 97 -9.09 16.94 18.03
N PRO A 98 -8.76 15.65 18.19
CA PRO A 98 -7.36 15.18 18.17
C PRO A 98 -6.74 15.19 16.78
N ARG A 99 -7.51 15.52 15.74
CA ARG A 99 -7.07 15.58 14.34
C ARG A 99 -7.25 16.97 13.74
N GLN A 100 -7.41 17.99 14.58
CA GLN A 100 -7.69 19.35 14.16
C GLN A 100 -6.76 20.32 14.88
N SER A 101 -6.12 21.21 14.13
CA SER A 101 -5.59 22.44 14.71
C SER A 101 -6.75 23.40 14.95
N VAL A 102 -6.64 24.21 15.99
CA VAL A 102 -7.76 25.04 16.45
C VAL A 102 -7.44 26.52 16.22
N PRO A 103 -8.23 27.24 15.42
CA PRO A 103 -8.10 28.69 15.30
C PRO A 103 -8.37 29.36 16.65
N THR A 104 -7.41 30.11 17.18
CA THR A 104 -7.52 30.83 18.47
C THR A 104 -7.85 32.31 18.28
N GLU A 105 -7.58 32.87 17.10
CA GLU A 105 -8.01 34.20 16.68
C GLU A 105 -8.36 34.20 15.19
N LEU A 106 -9.45 34.90 14.84
CA LEU A 106 -9.91 35.08 13.46
C LEU A 106 -9.90 36.57 13.09
N LEU A 107 -9.33 36.89 11.93
CA LEU A 107 -9.44 38.19 11.29
C LEU A 107 -10.63 38.16 10.32
N VAL A 108 -11.58 39.07 10.50
CA VAL A 108 -12.76 39.19 9.62
C VAL A 108 -12.67 40.46 8.81
N THR A 109 -12.91 40.34 7.51
CA THR A 109 -12.96 41.44 6.55
C THR A 109 -14.31 41.42 5.84
N VAL A 110 -15.01 42.55 5.81
CA VAL A 110 -16.29 42.73 5.11
C VAL A 110 -16.09 43.76 4.00
N ASP A 111 -16.40 43.39 2.75
CA ASP A 111 -16.17 44.22 1.56
C ASP A 111 -14.78 44.89 1.53
N ASP A 112 -13.75 44.07 1.79
CA ASP A 112 -12.33 44.45 1.84
C ASP A 112 -11.95 45.47 2.94
N VAL A 113 -12.83 45.71 3.92
CA VAL A 113 -12.56 46.49 5.13
C VAL A 113 -12.46 45.58 6.34
N GLU A 114 -11.40 45.73 7.13
CA GLU A 114 -11.23 44.97 8.38
C GLU A 114 -12.36 45.31 9.35
N ALA A 115 -13.19 44.30 9.66
CA ALA A 115 -14.26 44.40 10.66
C ALA A 115 -13.72 44.18 12.07
N GLY A 116 -12.65 43.39 12.21
CA GLY A 116 -11.92 43.21 13.46
C GLY A 116 -11.21 41.87 13.57
N ARG A 117 -10.55 41.68 14.72
CA ARG A 117 -9.92 40.44 15.16
C ARG A 117 -10.65 39.89 16.37
N PHE A 118 -10.98 38.62 16.33
CA PHE A 118 -11.86 37.99 17.31
C PHE A 118 -11.16 36.76 17.92
N PRO A 119 -10.80 36.81 19.21
CA PRO A 119 -10.37 35.62 19.93
C PRO A 119 -11.52 34.61 19.99
N THR A 120 -11.26 33.35 19.65
CA THR A 120 -12.31 32.31 19.60
C THR A 120 -12.61 31.71 20.97
N GLY A 121 -11.68 31.82 21.92
CA GLY A 121 -11.76 31.14 23.21
C GLY A 121 -11.58 29.61 23.13
N LEU A 122 -11.32 29.07 21.93
CA LEU A 122 -11.17 27.65 21.70
C LEU A 122 -9.76 27.16 22.09
N SER A 123 -9.65 25.87 22.36
CA SER A 123 -8.39 25.18 22.67
C SER A 123 -8.40 23.77 22.08
N THR A 124 -7.21 23.19 21.96
CA THR A 124 -7.02 21.80 21.48
C THR A 124 -7.82 20.82 22.35
N SER A 125 -8.32 19.74 21.74
CA SER A 125 -9.14 18.75 22.43
C SER A 125 -8.77 17.33 22.03
N ASP A 126 -8.76 16.40 22.99
CA ASP A 126 -8.51 14.98 22.72
C ASP A 126 -9.76 14.25 22.18
N THR A 127 -10.93 14.89 22.23
CA THR A 127 -12.22 14.35 21.78
C THR A 127 -12.82 15.24 20.71
N GLU A 128 -13.28 14.65 19.60
CA GLU A 128 -13.94 15.40 18.53
C GLU A 128 -15.31 15.92 18.97
N ARG A 129 -15.56 17.22 18.78
CA ARG A 129 -16.84 17.92 19.01
C ARG A 129 -16.93 19.19 18.17
N VAL A 130 -18.14 19.72 18.05
CA VAL A 130 -18.42 21.00 17.39
C VAL A 130 -18.64 22.07 18.45
N GLU A 131 -17.97 23.21 18.31
CA GLU A 131 -18.10 24.37 19.18
C GLU A 131 -18.53 25.59 18.37
N THR A 132 -19.64 26.21 18.79
CA THR A 132 -20.15 27.42 18.14
C THR A 132 -19.50 28.65 18.74
N ILE A 133 -18.98 29.53 17.88
CA ILE A 133 -18.48 30.85 18.26
C ILE A 133 -19.27 31.94 17.54
N GLU A 134 -19.51 33.05 18.25
CA GLU A 134 -20.20 34.23 17.73
C GLU A 134 -19.18 35.34 17.49
N LEU A 135 -19.15 35.87 16.27
CA LEU A 135 -18.36 37.04 15.90
C LEU A 135 -19.30 38.25 15.85
N PRO A 136 -19.16 39.23 16.75
CA PRO A 136 -20.05 40.39 16.84
C PRO A 136 -19.73 41.41 15.75
N ILE A 137 -20.06 41.06 14.50
CA ILE A 137 -19.94 41.90 13.33
C ILE A 137 -21.33 42.31 12.83
N THR A 138 -21.46 43.56 12.37
CA THR A 138 -22.70 44.06 11.79
C THR A 138 -22.43 44.85 10.51
N SER A 139 -23.31 44.68 9.52
CA SER A 139 -23.31 45.45 8.27
C SER A 139 -24.70 45.45 7.67
N GLU A 140 -25.22 46.60 7.24
CA GLU A 140 -26.53 46.67 6.57
C GLU A 140 -26.46 46.17 5.12
N LEU A 141 -25.29 46.28 4.49
CA LEU A 141 -25.09 45.93 3.09
C LEU A 141 -23.69 45.36 2.92
N ALA A 142 -23.59 44.05 2.78
CA ALA A 142 -22.36 43.34 2.50
C ALA A 142 -22.49 42.54 1.19
N THR A 143 -21.40 42.42 0.43
CA THR A 143 -21.32 41.51 -0.72
C THR A 143 -20.29 40.41 -0.50
N THR A 144 -19.29 40.67 0.36
CA THR A 144 -18.19 39.76 0.61
C THR A 144 -17.86 39.71 2.10
N VAL A 145 -17.68 38.49 2.61
CA VAL A 145 -17.10 38.24 3.93
C VAL A 145 -15.91 37.32 3.76
N ARG A 146 -14.73 37.73 4.25
CA ARG A 146 -13.53 36.90 4.33
C ARG A 146 -13.17 36.68 5.80
N ILE A 147 -12.88 35.43 6.14
CA ILE A 147 -12.40 35.04 7.46
C ILE A 147 -11.04 34.40 7.28
N GLU A 148 -10.07 34.86 8.07
CA GLU A 148 -8.68 34.40 8.03
C GLU A 148 -8.23 33.98 9.43
N VAL A 149 -7.51 32.87 9.52
CA VAL A 149 -6.91 32.40 10.77
C VAL A 149 -5.71 33.28 11.08
N SER A 150 -5.80 34.14 12.09
CA SER A 150 -4.70 35.04 12.49
C SER A 150 -3.83 34.46 13.61
N ALA A 151 -4.37 33.51 14.39
CA ALA A 151 -3.62 32.71 15.34
C ALA A 151 -4.25 31.31 15.48
N SER A 152 -3.43 30.30 15.77
CA SER A 152 -3.85 28.91 15.95
C SER A 152 -3.15 28.24 17.14
N ALA A 153 -3.80 27.22 17.69
CA ALA A 153 -3.19 26.21 18.54
C ALA A 153 -3.08 24.92 17.72
N ASP A 154 -1.85 24.59 17.33
CA ASP A 154 -1.60 23.54 16.35
C ASP A 154 -1.56 22.15 16.98
N THR A 155 -2.26 21.22 16.33
CA THR A 155 -2.15 19.78 16.60
C THR A 155 -1.26 19.18 15.52
N LEU A 156 -0.13 18.57 15.90
CA LEU A 156 0.85 18.07 14.94
C LEU A 156 0.60 16.62 14.55
N THR A 157 0.84 16.31 13.29
CA THR A 157 0.91 14.95 12.74
C THR A 157 2.22 14.72 12.02
N ARG A 158 2.54 13.46 11.74
CA ARG A 158 3.72 13.09 10.96
C ARG A 158 3.32 12.96 9.49
N ASP A 159 3.97 13.72 8.63
CA ASP A 159 3.80 13.61 7.18
C ASP A 159 4.29 12.24 6.70
N TRP A 160 3.51 11.59 5.83
CA TRP A 160 3.83 10.25 5.33
C TRP A 160 5.07 10.26 4.43
N TYR A 161 5.25 11.31 3.62
CA TYR A 161 6.32 11.37 2.62
C TYR A 161 7.66 11.82 3.20
N SER A 162 7.65 12.87 4.02
CA SER A 162 8.86 13.48 4.58
C SER A 162 9.18 13.02 6.00
N ASN A 163 8.24 12.36 6.68
CA ASN A 163 8.37 11.96 8.09
C ASN A 163 8.51 13.16 9.07
N ALA A 164 8.36 14.39 8.57
CA ALA A 164 8.40 15.63 9.34
C ALA A 164 7.08 15.82 10.12
N PHE A 165 7.14 16.58 11.21
CA PHE A 165 5.91 17.01 11.87
C PHE A 165 5.33 18.21 11.12
N ILE A 166 4.06 18.10 10.76
CA ILE A 166 3.27 19.15 10.11
C ILE A 166 1.99 19.39 10.93
N SER A 167 1.43 20.59 10.87
CA SER A 167 0.17 20.89 11.55
C SER A 167 -1.01 20.25 10.83
N MET A 168 -1.92 19.66 11.62
CA MET A 168 -3.22 19.19 11.17
C MET A 168 -4.07 20.38 10.69
N PRO A 169 -4.97 20.21 9.72
CA PRO A 169 -5.86 21.27 9.28
C PRO A 169 -6.88 21.67 10.36
N PHE A 170 -7.35 22.91 10.33
CA PHE A 170 -8.61 23.29 10.99
C PHE A 170 -9.81 22.76 10.21
N ALA A 171 -10.98 22.71 10.87
CA ALA A 171 -12.23 22.37 10.22
C ALA A 171 -13.40 23.22 10.72
N ILE A 172 -14.24 23.67 9.80
CA ILE A 172 -15.46 24.46 10.05
C ILE A 172 -16.64 23.64 9.54
N ALA A 173 -17.57 23.29 10.43
CA ALA A 173 -18.79 22.56 10.07
C ALA A 173 -19.77 23.49 9.35
N GLU A 174 -20.13 24.61 9.97
CA GLU A 174 -21.13 25.55 9.46
C GLU A 174 -20.73 27.00 9.70
N MET A 175 -21.22 27.89 8.86
CA MET A 175 -21.15 29.33 9.00
C MET A 175 -22.54 29.93 8.77
N ARG A 176 -23.07 30.63 9.76
CA ARG A 176 -24.34 31.35 9.64
C ARG A 176 -24.05 32.85 9.51
N VAL A 177 -24.32 33.39 8.33
CA VAL A 177 -24.13 34.82 8.02
C VAL A 177 -25.23 35.30 7.08
N GLY A 178 -26.06 36.24 7.56
CA GLY A 178 -27.25 36.67 6.83
C GLY A 178 -28.19 35.51 6.49
N GLU A 179 -28.82 35.56 5.31
CA GLU A 179 -29.67 34.49 4.77
C GLU A 179 -28.95 33.64 3.71
N LEU A 180 -27.61 33.61 3.74
CA LEU A 180 -26.84 32.85 2.77
C LEU A 180 -26.95 31.34 3.04
N ALA A 181 -27.30 30.59 2.00
CA ALA A 181 -27.33 29.13 2.01
C ALA A 181 -27.05 28.61 0.60
N LEU A 182 -26.49 27.40 0.50
CA LEU A 182 -26.34 26.72 -0.78
C LEU A 182 -27.69 26.26 -1.34
N ALA A 183 -27.78 26.23 -2.66
CA ALA A 183 -28.94 25.67 -3.34
C ALA A 183 -28.96 24.14 -3.21
N SER A 184 -30.16 23.58 -3.15
CA SER A 184 -30.33 22.14 -3.34
C SER A 184 -30.01 21.79 -4.79
N ALA A 185 -29.03 20.91 -4.99
CA ALA A 185 -28.63 20.44 -6.31
C ALA A 185 -29.67 19.47 -6.88
N GLY A 186 -30.22 19.78 -8.05
CA GLY A 186 -30.92 18.80 -8.90
C GLY A 186 -29.95 17.77 -9.49
N PRO A 187 -30.46 16.74 -10.21
CA PRO A 187 -29.58 15.79 -10.88
C PRO A 187 -28.68 16.51 -11.90
N VAL A 188 -27.44 16.04 -12.03
CA VAL A 188 -26.53 16.54 -13.07
C VAL A 188 -27.08 16.10 -14.42
N ASP A 189 -27.22 17.05 -15.33
CA ASP A 189 -27.57 16.80 -16.73
C ASP A 189 -27.02 17.93 -17.61
N THR A 190 -25.96 17.65 -18.36
CA THR A 190 -25.33 18.66 -19.21
C THR A 190 -26.08 18.93 -20.51
N GLY A 191 -27.07 18.09 -20.85
CA GLY A 191 -27.49 17.96 -22.24
C GLY A 191 -26.31 17.55 -23.14
N CYS A 192 -26.45 17.73 -24.45
CA CYS A 192 -25.37 17.44 -25.39
C CYS A 192 -24.35 18.58 -25.43
N VAL A 193 -23.13 18.29 -25.00
CA VAL A 193 -21.99 19.21 -25.01
C VAL A 193 -20.88 18.67 -25.91
N GLU A 194 -20.17 19.56 -26.57
CA GLU A 194 -18.99 19.23 -27.37
C GLU A 194 -17.70 19.51 -26.60
N GLY A 195 -16.57 19.02 -27.11
CA GLY A 195 -15.23 19.37 -26.60
C GLY A 195 -14.60 18.38 -25.62
N LEU A 196 -15.37 17.39 -25.11
CA LEU A 196 -14.83 16.37 -24.21
C LEU A 196 -14.20 15.17 -24.92
N VAL A 197 -14.77 14.77 -26.06
CA VAL A 197 -14.33 13.59 -26.82
C VAL A 197 -14.19 13.98 -28.27
N ARG A 198 -13.02 13.66 -28.86
CA ARG A 198 -12.77 13.76 -30.29
C ARG A 198 -12.39 12.39 -30.83
N VAL A 199 -12.97 12.03 -31.96
CA VAL A 199 -12.69 10.81 -32.71
C VAL A 199 -12.17 11.21 -34.09
N ASP A 200 -10.93 10.84 -34.40
CA ASP A 200 -10.22 11.25 -35.62
C ASP A 200 -10.27 12.78 -35.84
N GLY A 201 -10.11 13.54 -34.76
CA GLY A 201 -10.16 15.01 -34.74
C GLY A 201 -11.57 15.63 -34.74
N HIS A 202 -12.62 14.84 -34.97
CA HIS A 202 -14.01 15.31 -34.98
C HIS A 202 -14.61 15.27 -33.58
N GLY A 203 -15.22 16.37 -33.15
CA GLY A 203 -15.93 16.43 -31.86
C GLY A 203 -17.11 15.47 -31.84
N VAL A 204 -17.20 14.67 -30.78
CA VAL A 204 -18.35 13.81 -30.49
C VAL A 204 -19.16 14.50 -29.39
N PRO A 205 -20.38 14.98 -29.68
CA PRO A 205 -21.25 15.52 -28.64
C PRO A 205 -21.62 14.42 -27.65
N VAL A 206 -21.40 14.70 -26.37
CA VAL A 206 -21.68 13.78 -25.26
C VAL A 206 -22.60 14.43 -24.24
N ARG A 207 -23.36 13.61 -23.52
CA ARG A 207 -24.18 14.02 -22.38
C ARG A 207 -23.64 13.36 -21.12
N ILE A 208 -23.48 14.16 -20.07
CA ILE A 208 -23.13 13.68 -18.73
C ILE A 208 -24.38 13.76 -17.85
N SER A 209 -24.64 12.69 -17.11
CA SER A 209 -25.76 12.66 -16.15
C SER A 209 -25.48 11.82 -14.92
N GLY A 210 -26.12 12.17 -13.80
CA GLY A 210 -26.07 11.35 -12.58
C GLY A 210 -26.44 12.11 -11.31
N ASP A 211 -26.19 11.49 -10.16
CA ASP A 211 -26.46 12.07 -8.84
C ASP A 211 -25.27 12.95 -8.38
N PRO A 212 -25.48 14.26 -8.13
CA PRO A 212 -24.41 15.14 -7.64
C PRO A 212 -23.85 14.71 -6.27
N ALA A 213 -24.67 14.10 -5.41
CA ALA A 213 -24.20 13.63 -4.10
C ALA A 213 -23.27 12.42 -4.23
N ALA A 214 -23.57 11.51 -5.17
CA ALA A 214 -22.69 10.40 -5.54
C ALA A 214 -21.37 10.90 -6.14
N ALA A 215 -21.42 11.88 -7.05
CA ALA A 215 -20.22 12.47 -7.65
C ALA A 215 -19.27 13.05 -6.59
N ARG A 216 -19.79 13.74 -5.57
CA ARG A 216 -18.98 14.26 -4.45
C ARG A 216 -18.37 13.16 -3.56
N ARG A 217 -18.89 11.94 -3.58
CA ARG A 217 -18.26 10.78 -2.93
C ARG A 217 -17.19 10.12 -3.81
N GLY A 218 -16.91 10.69 -4.98
CA GLY A 218 -15.97 10.13 -5.95
C GLY A 218 -16.58 9.02 -6.81
N GLU A 219 -17.90 8.83 -6.79
CA GLU A 219 -18.59 7.93 -7.70
C GLU A 219 -18.65 8.54 -9.11
N ALA A 220 -18.69 7.69 -10.13
CA ALA A 220 -18.66 8.16 -11.50
C ALA A 220 -20.04 8.60 -11.99
N LEU A 221 -20.07 9.62 -12.86
CA LEU A 221 -21.24 10.05 -13.62
C LEU A 221 -21.24 9.35 -14.98
N ASP A 222 -22.43 9.11 -15.53
CA ASP A 222 -22.59 8.49 -16.84
C ASP A 222 -22.21 9.46 -17.95
N LEU A 223 -21.49 8.97 -18.95
CA LEU A 223 -21.21 9.68 -20.20
C LEU A 223 -21.75 8.87 -21.38
N ILE A 224 -22.55 9.51 -22.23
CA ILE A 224 -23.12 8.87 -23.43
C ILE A 224 -22.99 9.81 -24.62
N ALA A 225 -22.54 9.30 -25.77
CA ALA A 225 -22.58 10.06 -27.02
C ALA A 225 -24.03 10.31 -27.45
N CYS A 226 -24.34 11.55 -27.83
CA CYS A 226 -25.68 11.92 -28.26
C CYS A 226 -26.08 11.27 -29.59
N HIS A 227 -25.10 10.87 -30.39
CA HIS A 227 -25.30 10.23 -31.69
C HIS A 227 -24.31 9.06 -31.87
N ALA A 228 -24.65 8.14 -32.77
CA ALA A 228 -23.74 7.07 -33.17
C ALA A 228 -22.51 7.66 -33.89
N VAL A 229 -21.35 7.04 -33.67
CA VAL A 229 -20.05 7.54 -34.13
C VAL A 229 -19.54 6.68 -35.29
N PRO A 230 -19.63 7.13 -36.55
CA PRO A 230 -19.04 6.44 -37.68
C PRO A 230 -17.52 6.62 -37.70
N VAL A 231 -16.78 5.52 -37.88
CA VAL A 231 -15.32 5.48 -37.90
C VAL A 231 -14.86 4.61 -39.08
N SER A 232 -13.92 5.14 -39.84
CA SER A 232 -13.33 4.43 -41.00
C SER A 232 -12.23 3.46 -40.54
N ALA A 233 -11.99 2.41 -41.31
CA ALA A 233 -10.87 1.51 -41.10
C ALA A 233 -9.54 2.27 -41.10
N GLY A 234 -8.59 1.82 -40.28
CA GLY A 234 -7.29 2.46 -40.10
C GLY A 234 -6.96 2.70 -38.63
N ASP A 235 -6.07 3.66 -38.37
CA ASP A 235 -5.68 4.01 -37.01
C ASP A 235 -6.63 5.04 -36.41
N LEU A 236 -7.57 4.55 -35.60
CA LEU A 236 -8.50 5.40 -34.84
C LEU A 236 -7.73 6.18 -33.77
N HIS A 237 -7.83 7.52 -33.80
CA HIS A 237 -7.33 8.40 -32.77
C HIS A 237 -8.49 8.90 -31.89
N ILE A 238 -8.36 8.71 -30.58
CA ILE A 238 -9.32 9.23 -29.59
C ILE A 238 -8.56 10.24 -28.75
N ASP A 239 -9.10 11.45 -28.69
CA ASP A 239 -8.56 12.54 -27.89
C ASP A 239 -9.62 13.01 -26.89
N THR A 240 -9.24 13.02 -25.62
CA THR A 240 -10.06 13.44 -24.49
C THR A 240 -9.43 14.64 -23.76
N THR A 241 -8.42 15.27 -24.36
CA THR A 241 -7.75 16.43 -23.81
C THR A 241 -8.56 17.70 -24.11
N GLY A 242 -8.60 18.64 -23.17
CA GLY A 242 -9.25 19.94 -23.37
C GLY A 242 -10.73 20.02 -22.98
N SER A 243 -11.16 19.27 -21.96
CA SER A 243 -12.49 19.46 -21.35
C SER A 243 -12.66 20.90 -20.85
N SER A 244 -13.75 21.55 -21.25
CA SER A 244 -14.20 22.81 -20.65
C SER A 244 -15.05 22.60 -19.40
N LEU A 245 -15.33 21.34 -19.06
CA LEU A 245 -16.08 20.94 -17.88
C LEU A 245 -15.12 20.46 -16.78
N PRO A 246 -15.48 20.62 -15.50
CA PRO A 246 -14.63 20.28 -14.38
C PRO A 246 -14.68 18.77 -14.06
N VAL A 247 -14.48 17.95 -15.08
CA VAL A 247 -14.57 16.50 -15.03
C VAL A 247 -13.45 15.86 -15.85
N THR A 248 -13.04 14.66 -15.43
CA THR A 248 -12.08 13.82 -16.12
C THR A 248 -12.77 12.55 -16.62
N ILE A 249 -12.41 12.07 -17.81
CA ILE A 249 -12.96 10.83 -18.38
C ILE A 249 -12.22 9.62 -17.81
N ASP A 250 -12.96 8.73 -17.13
CA ASP A 250 -12.42 7.48 -16.58
C ASP A 250 -12.38 6.36 -17.63
N GLN A 251 -13.47 6.24 -18.39
CA GLN A 251 -13.66 5.14 -19.33
C GLN A 251 -14.45 5.63 -20.54
N LEU A 252 -14.01 5.16 -21.72
CA LEU A 252 -14.81 5.17 -22.94
C LEU A 252 -14.93 3.75 -23.47
N VAL A 253 -16.15 3.35 -23.81
CA VAL A 253 -16.47 2.07 -24.41
C VAL A 253 -17.13 2.32 -25.75
N LEU A 254 -16.44 1.90 -26.81
CA LEU A 254 -16.93 1.96 -28.18
C LEU A 254 -17.49 0.59 -28.55
N ARG A 255 -18.82 0.47 -28.64
CA ARG A 255 -19.50 -0.78 -28.99
C ARG A 255 -20.00 -0.70 -30.43
N SER A 256 -19.46 -1.55 -31.29
CA SER A 256 -20.07 -1.81 -32.60
C SER A 256 -20.87 -3.09 -32.45
N GLU A 257 -22.17 -3.05 -32.77
CA GLU A 257 -23.01 -4.23 -32.64
C GLU A 257 -22.45 -5.39 -33.49
N ARG A 258 -21.92 -6.39 -32.78
CA ARG A 258 -21.87 -7.77 -33.23
C ARG A 258 -22.74 -8.53 -32.23
N PRO A 259 -23.63 -9.44 -32.65
CA PRO A 259 -24.33 -10.30 -31.71
C PRO A 259 -23.30 -11.04 -30.85
N VAL A 260 -23.15 -10.63 -29.60
CA VAL A 260 -22.37 -11.36 -28.61
C VAL A 260 -23.37 -12.28 -27.93
N SER A 261 -23.18 -13.58 -28.04
CA SER A 261 -23.97 -14.53 -27.26
C SER A 261 -23.84 -14.16 -25.79
N GLU A 262 -24.94 -14.20 -25.03
CA GLU A 262 -24.89 -13.97 -23.59
C GLU A 262 -23.75 -14.79 -22.97
N PRO A 263 -22.94 -14.19 -22.06
CA PRO A 263 -21.90 -14.93 -21.38
C PRO A 263 -22.51 -16.19 -20.78
N ARG A 264 -21.99 -17.36 -21.16
CA ARG A 264 -22.45 -18.61 -20.55
C ARG A 264 -22.07 -18.57 -19.08
N THR A 265 -23.05 -18.80 -18.20
CA THR A 265 -22.77 -19.01 -16.78
C THR A 265 -21.82 -20.19 -16.65
N MET A 266 -20.65 -19.96 -16.05
CA MET A 266 -19.71 -21.03 -15.76
C MET A 266 -20.34 -21.97 -14.72
N PRO A 267 -20.37 -23.29 -14.96
CA PRO A 267 -20.80 -24.23 -13.93
C PRO A 267 -19.87 -24.09 -12.73
N ALA A 268 -20.42 -23.78 -11.56
CA ALA A 268 -19.65 -23.84 -10.33
C ALA A 268 -19.32 -25.32 -10.05
N LEU A 269 -18.03 -25.61 -9.94
CA LEU A 269 -17.55 -26.93 -9.53
C LEU A 269 -17.22 -26.87 -8.04
N SER A 270 -17.53 -27.94 -7.31
CA SER A 270 -17.13 -28.10 -5.91
C SER A 270 -15.90 -29.01 -5.85
N PRO A 271 -14.68 -28.46 -5.77
CA PRO A 271 -13.48 -29.28 -5.61
C PRO A 271 -13.46 -29.93 -4.23
N ASP A 272 -13.03 -31.19 -4.18
CA ASP A 272 -12.68 -31.90 -2.96
C ASP A 272 -11.19 -31.69 -2.69
N TRP A 273 -10.87 -30.88 -1.68
CA TRP A 273 -9.50 -30.59 -1.30
C TRP A 273 -9.00 -31.65 -0.33
N GLU A 274 -8.09 -32.51 -0.79
CA GLU A 274 -7.41 -33.48 0.06
C GLU A 274 -6.30 -32.81 0.89
N SER A 275 -5.69 -31.75 0.35
CA SER A 275 -4.66 -30.92 1.01
C SER A 275 -4.41 -29.63 0.21
N ASP A 276 -3.60 -28.71 0.73
CA ASP A 276 -3.21 -27.48 0.01
C ASP A 276 -2.47 -27.75 -1.33
N VAL A 277 -2.01 -28.98 -1.56
CA VAL A 277 -1.22 -29.39 -2.72
C VAL A 277 -1.91 -30.42 -3.60
N ARG A 278 -3.14 -30.83 -3.25
CA ARG A 278 -3.89 -31.85 -3.97
C ARG A 278 -5.39 -31.64 -3.83
N LEU A 279 -6.08 -31.64 -4.96
CA LEU A 279 -7.53 -31.60 -5.00
C LEU A 279 -8.06 -32.48 -6.13
N THR A 280 -9.29 -32.90 -5.98
CA THR A 280 -10.02 -33.69 -6.96
C THR A 280 -11.31 -32.97 -7.31
N VAL A 281 -11.70 -32.96 -8.59
CA VAL A 281 -12.92 -32.30 -9.05
C VAL A 281 -13.63 -33.15 -10.08
N GLU A 282 -14.94 -33.32 -9.91
CA GLU A 282 -15.79 -34.00 -10.88
C GLU A 282 -16.22 -33.05 -11.99
N ILE A 283 -15.79 -33.35 -13.22
CA ILE A 283 -16.19 -32.57 -14.39
C ILE A 283 -17.41 -33.24 -15.05
N PRO A 284 -18.56 -32.56 -15.14
CA PRO A 284 -19.74 -33.13 -15.78
C PRO A 284 -19.53 -33.33 -17.29
N THR A 285 -20.34 -34.21 -17.88
CA THR A 285 -20.51 -34.28 -19.33
C THR A 285 -21.04 -32.94 -19.87
N GLY A 286 -20.62 -32.55 -21.06
CA GLY A 286 -21.03 -31.28 -21.65
C GLY A 286 -20.41 -31.03 -23.03
N ASP A 287 -20.52 -29.79 -23.50
CA ASP A 287 -20.02 -29.40 -24.82
C ASP A 287 -18.51 -29.62 -24.99
N ALA A 288 -18.08 -29.81 -26.23
CA ALA A 288 -16.66 -29.81 -26.58
C ALA A 288 -16.05 -28.40 -26.43
N GLY A 289 -14.74 -28.32 -26.19
CA GLY A 289 -14.02 -27.05 -26.09
C GLY A 289 -14.14 -26.33 -24.74
N ARG A 290 -14.59 -27.04 -23.69
CA ARG A 290 -14.61 -26.52 -22.32
C ARG A 290 -13.21 -26.52 -21.71
N TRP A 291 -12.98 -25.58 -20.81
CA TRP A 291 -11.75 -25.45 -20.04
C TRP A 291 -12.05 -25.59 -18.55
N LEU A 292 -11.23 -26.38 -17.86
CA LEU A 292 -11.13 -26.35 -16.41
C LEU A 292 -10.18 -25.21 -16.04
N VAL A 293 -10.66 -24.30 -15.19
CA VAL A 293 -9.88 -23.15 -14.71
C VAL A 293 -9.64 -23.30 -13.22
N LEU A 294 -8.37 -23.34 -12.83
CA LEU A 294 -7.95 -23.23 -11.44
C LEU A 294 -7.60 -21.77 -11.18
N GLY A 295 -8.40 -21.10 -10.32
CA GLY A 295 -8.26 -19.69 -9.92
C GLY A 295 -7.04 -19.39 -9.05
N GLN A 296 -5.90 -19.96 -9.41
CA GLN A 296 -4.57 -19.75 -8.83
C GLN A 296 -3.65 -19.21 -9.92
N SER A 297 -2.68 -18.39 -9.55
CA SER A 297 -1.70 -17.81 -10.48
C SER A 297 -1.07 -18.87 -11.38
N HIS A 298 -1.00 -18.58 -12.67
CA HIS A 298 -0.47 -19.47 -13.70
C HIS A 298 0.97 -19.88 -13.36
N ASN A 299 1.23 -21.18 -13.35
CA ASN A 299 2.56 -21.73 -13.11
C ASN A 299 2.66 -23.15 -13.65
N LEU A 300 3.89 -23.66 -13.76
CA LEU A 300 4.17 -25.01 -14.27
C LEU A 300 4.19 -26.11 -13.18
N GLY A 301 3.93 -25.76 -11.91
CA GLY A 301 3.96 -26.68 -10.77
C GLY A 301 2.69 -27.50 -10.61
N TRP A 302 1.53 -26.95 -10.98
CA TRP A 302 0.27 -27.68 -11.02
C TRP A 302 0.19 -28.59 -12.25
N THR A 303 -0.26 -29.82 -12.01
CA THR A 303 -0.54 -30.81 -13.05
C THR A 303 -1.96 -31.31 -12.91
N ALA A 304 -2.62 -31.63 -14.03
CA ALA A 304 -3.98 -32.14 -14.05
C ALA A 304 -4.05 -33.47 -14.81
N THR A 305 -4.75 -34.45 -14.24
CA THR A 305 -5.03 -35.74 -14.86
C THR A 305 -6.52 -36.05 -14.81
N LEU A 306 -7.13 -36.35 -15.95
CA LEU A 306 -8.51 -36.79 -16.06
C LEU A 306 -8.58 -38.31 -16.15
N ASN A 307 -9.22 -38.94 -15.17
CA ASN A 307 -9.30 -40.41 -15.06
C ASN A 307 -7.93 -41.09 -15.23
N GLY A 308 -6.88 -40.49 -14.64
CA GLY A 308 -5.49 -40.97 -14.73
C GLY A 308 -4.73 -40.60 -16.01
N VAL A 309 -5.33 -39.90 -16.97
CA VAL A 309 -4.68 -39.44 -18.21
C VAL A 309 -4.35 -37.95 -18.11
N SER A 310 -3.10 -37.58 -18.39
CA SER A 310 -2.67 -36.17 -18.32
C SER A 310 -3.45 -35.28 -19.29
N LEU A 311 -3.88 -34.11 -18.80
CA LEU A 311 -4.44 -33.02 -19.60
C LEU A 311 -3.36 -32.12 -20.22
N GLY A 312 -2.09 -32.48 -20.08
CA GLY A 312 -0.96 -31.68 -20.54
C GLY A 312 -0.57 -30.54 -19.59
N SER A 313 0.27 -29.64 -20.09
CA SER A 313 0.72 -28.46 -19.35
C SER A 313 -0.42 -27.44 -19.20
N PRO A 314 -0.46 -26.69 -18.07
CA PRO A 314 -1.43 -25.61 -17.91
C PRO A 314 -1.26 -24.55 -18.98
N THR A 315 -2.38 -23.96 -19.41
CA THR A 315 -2.45 -22.79 -20.29
C THR A 315 -2.90 -21.57 -19.50
N LEU A 316 -2.44 -20.37 -19.86
CA LEU A 316 -2.91 -19.13 -19.26
C LEU A 316 -4.36 -18.85 -19.69
N VAL A 317 -5.28 -18.79 -18.74
CA VAL A 317 -6.69 -18.44 -18.95
C VAL A 317 -7.04 -17.21 -18.11
N ASP A 318 -7.94 -16.37 -18.62
CA ASP A 318 -8.41 -15.13 -17.97
C ASP A 318 -7.30 -14.17 -17.53
N GLY A 319 -6.13 -14.24 -18.19
CA GLY A 319 -4.98 -13.37 -17.94
C GLY A 319 -4.19 -13.69 -16.67
N PHE A 320 -4.60 -14.65 -15.84
CA PHE A 320 -3.87 -15.02 -14.63
C PHE A 320 -3.89 -16.51 -14.25
N ALA A 321 -4.90 -17.27 -14.68
CA ALA A 321 -5.22 -18.58 -14.12
C ALA A 321 -4.54 -19.74 -14.84
N ASN A 322 -4.48 -20.89 -14.18
CA ASN A 322 -4.11 -22.16 -14.81
C ASN A 322 -5.34 -22.78 -15.48
N GLY A 323 -5.22 -23.17 -16.75
CA GLY A 323 -6.30 -23.77 -17.51
C GLY A 323 -5.92 -25.05 -18.25
N TRP A 324 -6.87 -25.99 -18.33
CA TRP A 324 -6.73 -27.23 -19.10
C TRP A 324 -7.98 -27.47 -19.94
N ALA A 325 -7.79 -27.85 -21.21
CA ALA A 325 -8.90 -28.26 -22.07
C ALA A 325 -9.46 -29.61 -21.60
N VAL A 326 -10.79 -29.71 -21.46
CA VAL A 326 -11.46 -30.92 -20.96
C VAL A 326 -12.36 -31.53 -22.05
N PRO A 327 -12.35 -32.86 -22.22
CA PRO A 327 -13.24 -33.53 -23.17
C PRO A 327 -14.73 -33.39 -22.82
N ALA A 328 -15.57 -33.52 -23.83
CA ALA A 328 -17.03 -33.49 -23.70
C ALA A 328 -17.58 -34.57 -22.74
N THR A 329 -16.89 -35.70 -22.64
CA THR A 329 -17.26 -36.81 -21.75
C THR A 329 -17.18 -36.48 -20.26
N GLY A 330 -16.41 -35.46 -19.87
CA GLY A 330 -16.14 -35.20 -18.46
C GLY A 330 -15.37 -36.34 -17.78
N GLY A 331 -15.42 -36.37 -16.45
CA GLY A 331 -14.75 -37.34 -15.60
C GLY A 331 -14.11 -36.69 -14.37
N THR A 332 -13.46 -37.52 -13.55
CA THR A 332 -12.74 -37.08 -12.36
C THR A 332 -11.40 -36.48 -12.76
N VAL A 333 -11.11 -35.26 -12.33
CA VAL A 333 -9.80 -34.62 -12.53
C VAL A 333 -9.08 -34.51 -11.19
N ASP A 334 -7.90 -35.11 -11.11
CA ASP A 334 -6.95 -34.88 -10.03
C ASP A 334 -6.04 -33.70 -10.41
N LEU A 335 -5.89 -32.74 -9.51
CA LEU A 335 -4.89 -31.68 -9.61
C LEU A 335 -3.88 -31.80 -8.48
N VAL A 336 -2.59 -31.74 -8.84
CA VAL A 336 -1.49 -31.93 -7.90
C VAL A 336 -0.41 -30.87 -8.09
N TRP A 337 0.01 -30.26 -6.98
CA TRP A 337 1.20 -29.41 -6.89
C TRP A 337 2.44 -30.29 -6.78
N THR A 338 3.08 -30.52 -7.93
CA THR A 338 4.23 -31.44 -8.02
C THR A 338 5.48 -30.99 -7.26
N PRO A 339 5.79 -29.69 -7.07
CA PRO A 339 6.96 -29.27 -6.30
C PRO A 339 6.94 -29.70 -4.83
N GLN A 340 5.77 -29.96 -4.24
CA GLN A 340 5.68 -30.41 -2.84
C GLN A 340 6.49 -31.68 -2.58
N GLN A 341 6.57 -32.58 -3.56
CA GLN A 341 7.30 -33.85 -3.41
C GLN A 341 8.79 -33.63 -3.11
N LEU A 342 9.40 -32.56 -3.64
CA LEU A 342 10.78 -32.23 -3.35
C LEU A 342 10.94 -31.71 -1.91
N VAL A 343 10.00 -30.87 -1.48
CA VAL A 343 9.96 -30.33 -0.11
C VAL A 343 9.77 -31.45 0.91
N ASP A 344 8.83 -32.36 0.67
CA ASP A 344 8.56 -33.50 1.56
C ASP A 344 9.81 -34.38 1.73
N ARG A 345 10.52 -34.67 0.63
CA ARG A 345 11.80 -35.40 0.67
C ARG A 345 12.86 -34.66 1.50
N ALA A 346 12.95 -33.34 1.36
CA ALA A 346 13.90 -32.52 2.11
C ALA A 346 13.56 -32.47 3.62
N LEU A 347 12.27 -32.44 3.97
CA LEU A 347 11.80 -32.48 5.35
C LEU A 347 12.09 -33.84 6.01
N VAL A 348 11.84 -34.95 5.31
CA VAL A 348 12.22 -36.29 5.79
C VAL A 348 13.73 -36.39 6.00
N PHE A 349 14.52 -35.91 5.04
CA PHE A 349 15.98 -35.89 5.18
C PHE A 349 16.43 -35.06 6.39
N SER A 350 15.80 -33.90 6.62
CA SER A 350 16.07 -33.05 7.78
C SER A 350 15.71 -33.74 9.10
N ALA A 351 14.56 -34.42 9.17
CA ALA A 351 14.15 -35.17 10.34
C ALA A 351 15.13 -36.32 10.65
N VAL A 352 15.59 -37.04 9.63
CA VAL A 352 16.63 -38.08 9.78
C VAL A 352 17.94 -37.49 10.27
N ALA A 353 18.35 -36.33 9.76
CA ALA A 353 19.55 -35.64 10.21
C ALA A 353 19.45 -35.21 11.69
N VAL A 354 18.31 -34.66 12.11
CA VAL A 354 18.04 -34.31 13.52
C VAL A 354 18.08 -35.55 14.40
N LEU A 355 17.43 -36.65 14.00
CA LEU A 355 17.48 -37.91 14.74
C LEU A 355 18.90 -38.46 14.86
N ALA A 356 19.70 -38.40 13.79
CA ALA A 356 21.10 -38.80 13.83
C ALA A 356 21.90 -37.93 14.82
N ILE A 357 21.68 -36.61 14.83
CA ILE A 357 22.31 -35.69 15.78
C ILE A 357 21.88 -36.04 17.23
N LEU A 358 20.60 -36.31 17.47
CA LEU A 358 20.11 -36.69 18.81
C LEU A 358 20.70 -38.03 19.28
N VAL A 359 20.79 -39.02 18.40
CA VAL A 359 21.43 -40.31 18.72
C VAL A 359 22.91 -40.12 19.04
N LEU A 360 23.62 -39.28 18.28
CA LEU A 360 25.02 -38.94 18.54
C LEU A 360 25.18 -38.17 19.86
N ALA A 361 24.22 -37.30 20.22
CA ALA A 361 24.24 -36.55 21.47
C ALA A 361 24.00 -37.43 22.72
N VAL A 362 23.15 -38.45 22.61
CA VAL A 362 22.82 -39.36 23.74
C VAL A 362 23.80 -40.53 23.85
N ARG A 363 24.46 -40.93 22.76
CA ARG A 363 25.52 -41.94 22.82
C ARG A 363 26.72 -41.37 23.57
N SER A 364 26.96 -41.89 24.78
CA SER A 364 28.20 -41.66 25.51
C SER A 364 29.37 -42.04 24.61
N ALA A 365 30.30 -41.11 24.37
CA ALA A 365 31.58 -41.46 23.77
C ALA A 365 32.20 -42.60 24.60
N PRO A 366 32.81 -43.62 23.98
CA PRO A 366 33.52 -44.64 24.73
C PRO A 366 34.62 -43.95 25.54
N MET A 367 34.38 -43.79 26.84
CA MET A 367 35.36 -43.27 27.79
C MET A 367 36.60 -44.16 27.70
N PRO A 368 37.79 -43.61 27.42
CA PRO A 368 39.04 -44.34 27.63
C PRO A 368 39.01 -44.86 29.07
N VAL A 369 39.20 -46.17 29.27
CA VAL A 369 39.18 -46.77 30.60
C VAL A 369 40.37 -46.24 31.39
N GLY A 370 40.12 -45.19 32.18
CA GLY A 370 41.04 -44.57 33.12
C GLY A 370 40.23 -43.82 34.16
N HIS A 371 40.51 -44.04 35.44
CA HIS A 371 39.78 -43.42 36.55
C HIS A 371 39.95 -41.89 36.54
N THR A 372 38.95 -41.16 36.05
CA THR A 372 38.86 -39.70 36.24
C THR A 372 37.94 -39.41 37.42
N ASN A 373 38.51 -38.92 38.53
CA ASN A 373 37.73 -38.25 39.57
C ASN A 373 36.89 -37.14 38.93
N VAL A 374 35.60 -37.07 39.25
CA VAL A 374 34.70 -36.01 38.75
C VAL A 374 35.23 -34.66 39.26
N ALA A 375 35.92 -33.93 38.40
CA ALA A 375 36.37 -32.58 38.68
C ALA A 375 35.16 -31.64 38.74
N LYS A 376 35.13 -30.75 39.75
CA LYS A 376 34.13 -29.67 39.84
C LYS A 376 34.18 -28.79 38.58
N PRO A 377 33.05 -28.22 38.12
CA PRO A 377 33.06 -27.28 37.00
C PRO A 377 33.90 -26.06 37.39
N THR A 378 35.07 -25.93 36.78
CA THR A 378 35.92 -24.73 36.83
C THR A 378 35.69 -23.91 35.57
N PHE A 379 35.78 -22.58 35.67
CA PHE A 379 35.93 -21.75 34.48
C PHE A 379 37.14 -22.27 33.70
N ILE A 380 36.98 -22.50 32.39
CA ILE A 380 38.03 -23.03 31.51
C ILE A 380 39.31 -22.20 31.74
N GLU A 381 40.30 -22.80 32.42
CA GLU A 381 41.63 -22.21 32.50
C GLU A 381 42.16 -22.07 31.07
N PRO A 382 42.88 -20.98 30.72
CA PRO A 382 43.47 -20.86 29.40
C PRO A 382 44.32 -22.12 29.13
N PRO A 383 44.12 -22.83 28.01
CA PRO A 383 44.58 -24.20 27.84
C PRO A 383 46.06 -24.33 28.22
N ARG A 384 46.44 -25.22 29.13
CA ARG A 384 47.86 -25.36 29.51
C ARG A 384 48.69 -25.88 28.31
N ARG A 385 49.97 -25.51 28.28
CA ARG A 385 50.91 -25.81 27.17
C ARG A 385 50.89 -27.31 26.85
N GLY A 386 50.49 -27.72 25.63
CA GLY A 386 50.73 -29.11 25.21
C GLY A 386 50.05 -29.63 23.93
N ALA A 387 48.76 -29.40 23.72
CA ALA A 387 48.06 -30.10 22.64
C ALA A 387 48.15 -29.37 21.28
N ARG A 388 49.13 -29.75 20.44
CA ARG A 388 49.08 -29.42 18.99
C ARG A 388 47.90 -30.18 18.37
N ARG A 389 46.87 -29.45 17.94
CA ARG A 389 45.71 -30.01 17.21
C ARG A 389 46.13 -30.52 15.82
N SER A 390 45.53 -31.61 15.36
CA SER A 390 45.86 -32.24 14.07
C SER A 390 45.56 -31.29 12.91
N ARG A 391 46.49 -31.22 11.92
CA ARG A 391 46.27 -30.49 10.67
C ARG A 391 45.01 -30.97 9.93
N ALA A 392 44.67 -32.24 10.06
CA ALA A 392 43.47 -32.82 9.44
C ALA A 392 42.18 -32.21 10.01
N SER A 393 42.11 -31.99 11.34
CA SER A 393 40.94 -31.39 11.99
C SER A 393 40.76 -29.92 11.58
N ALA A 394 41.86 -29.16 11.44
CA ALA A 394 41.79 -27.78 10.96
C ALA A 394 41.31 -27.71 9.49
N VAL A 395 41.76 -28.62 8.62
CA VAL A 395 41.30 -28.70 7.23
C VAL A 395 39.82 -29.09 7.16
N LEU A 396 39.39 -30.09 7.93
CA LEU A 396 37.99 -30.52 7.95
C LEU A 396 37.05 -29.39 8.40
N ALA A 397 37.45 -28.66 9.46
CA ALA A 397 36.73 -27.50 9.96
C ALA A 397 36.61 -26.39 8.92
N ALA A 398 37.72 -26.08 8.25
CA ALA A 398 37.78 -25.04 7.23
C ALA A 398 36.89 -25.36 6.02
N VAL A 399 36.96 -26.60 5.53
CA VAL A 399 36.14 -27.05 4.41
C VAL A 399 34.66 -27.08 4.79
N GLY A 400 34.31 -27.64 5.95
CA GLY A 400 32.92 -27.72 6.40
C GLY A 400 32.28 -26.35 6.61
N THR A 401 32.95 -25.47 7.36
CA THR A 401 32.44 -24.11 7.63
C THR A 401 32.48 -23.21 6.40
N GLY A 402 33.49 -23.35 5.53
CA GLY A 402 33.59 -22.64 4.27
C GLY A 402 32.48 -23.01 3.27
N LEU A 403 32.22 -24.32 3.09
CA LEU A 403 31.11 -24.78 2.24
C LEU A 403 29.75 -24.36 2.81
N PHE A 404 29.57 -24.47 4.12
CA PHE A 404 28.34 -24.01 4.78
C PHE A 404 28.12 -22.50 4.60
N ALA A 405 29.19 -21.69 4.74
CA ALA A 405 29.13 -20.26 4.47
C ALA A 405 28.80 -19.95 3.00
N LEU A 406 29.37 -20.69 2.04
CA LEU A 406 29.10 -20.49 0.61
C LEU A 406 27.65 -20.80 0.23
N VAL A 407 27.04 -21.82 0.85
CA VAL A 407 25.62 -22.15 0.64
C VAL A 407 24.70 -21.04 1.17
N ASN A 408 25.03 -20.45 2.32
CA ASN A 408 24.22 -19.40 2.95
C ASN A 408 24.50 -18.00 2.36
N LEU A 409 25.68 -17.77 1.79
CA LEU A 409 26.11 -16.51 1.19
C LEU A 409 26.69 -16.74 -0.22
N PRO A 410 25.90 -17.21 -1.20
CA PRO A 410 26.40 -17.61 -2.52
C PRO A 410 27.00 -16.45 -3.31
N SER A 411 26.52 -15.22 -3.06
CA SER A 411 27.03 -13.99 -3.68
C SER A 411 28.30 -13.44 -3.01
N TRP A 412 28.75 -14.00 -1.88
CA TRP A 412 29.92 -13.53 -1.12
C TRP A 412 30.99 -14.63 -0.94
N PRO A 413 31.58 -15.15 -2.04
CA PRO A 413 32.56 -16.24 -1.96
C PRO A 413 33.81 -15.88 -1.14
N LEU A 414 34.19 -14.59 -1.12
CA LEU A 414 35.31 -14.11 -0.28
C LEU A 414 34.99 -14.19 1.22
N ALA A 415 33.74 -14.00 1.61
CA ALA A 415 33.32 -14.16 3.00
C ALA A 415 33.40 -15.63 3.42
N ALA A 416 33.01 -16.56 2.54
CA ALA A 416 33.17 -18.00 2.80
C ALA A 416 34.66 -18.39 3.00
N LEU A 417 35.57 -17.83 2.19
CA LEU A 417 37.02 -18.01 2.39
C LEU A 417 37.51 -17.41 3.71
N ALA A 418 37.02 -16.23 4.09
CA ALA A 418 37.37 -15.60 5.36
C ALA A 418 36.89 -16.44 6.56
N ILE A 419 35.65 -16.95 6.52
CA ILE A 419 35.10 -17.85 7.54
C ILE A 419 35.92 -19.14 7.63
N ALA A 420 36.28 -19.75 6.50
CA ALA A 420 37.16 -20.92 6.47
C ALA A 420 38.55 -20.62 7.05
N GLY A 421 39.10 -19.43 6.77
CA GLY A 421 40.36 -18.95 7.33
C GLY A 421 40.30 -18.76 8.84
N VAL A 422 39.22 -18.14 9.35
CA VAL A 422 38.95 -17.96 10.78
C VAL A 422 38.79 -19.31 11.47
N ALA A 423 38.08 -20.26 10.87
CA ALA A 423 37.95 -21.63 11.36
C ALA A 423 39.32 -22.34 11.41
N THR A 424 40.10 -22.25 10.33
CA THR A 424 41.46 -22.82 10.27
C THR A 424 42.34 -22.25 11.37
N PHE A 425 42.36 -20.93 11.52
CA PHE A 425 43.20 -20.24 12.49
C PHE A 425 42.77 -20.52 13.93
N GLY A 426 41.46 -20.47 14.20
CA GLY A 426 40.89 -20.74 15.52
C GLY A 426 41.07 -22.19 15.97
N VAL A 427 41.18 -23.14 15.03
CA VAL A 427 41.48 -24.55 15.32
C VAL A 427 42.98 -24.83 15.35
N ALA A 428 43.78 -24.24 14.46
CA ALA A 428 45.20 -24.55 14.33
C ALA A 428 46.11 -23.78 15.30
N ARG A 429 45.70 -22.59 15.76
CA ARG A 429 46.50 -21.73 16.65
C ARG A 429 45.74 -21.35 17.91
N ARG A 430 46.42 -21.45 19.05
CA ARG A 430 45.90 -21.06 20.37
C ARG A 430 45.51 -19.58 20.43
N GLU A 431 46.34 -18.72 19.85
CA GLU A 431 46.11 -17.27 19.81
C GLU A 431 44.81 -16.92 19.07
N GLY A 432 44.38 -17.78 18.14
CA GLY A 432 43.14 -17.65 17.39
C GLY A 432 41.91 -18.22 18.09
N ALA A 433 42.03 -18.86 19.25
CA ALA A 433 40.94 -19.62 19.84
C ALA A 433 39.73 -18.75 20.21
N ARG A 434 39.93 -17.46 20.50
CA ARG A 434 38.83 -16.51 20.79
C ARG A 434 38.40 -15.71 19.56
N LEU A 435 39.09 -15.88 18.43
CA LEU A 435 38.87 -15.07 17.24
C LEU A 435 37.45 -15.19 16.69
N PRO A 436 36.84 -16.39 16.52
CA PRO A 436 35.49 -16.49 15.98
C PRO A 436 34.45 -15.82 16.87
N ALA A 437 34.47 -16.10 18.18
CA ALA A 437 33.56 -15.47 19.15
C ALA A 437 33.77 -13.95 19.25
N ALA A 438 35.01 -13.47 19.26
CA ALA A 438 35.31 -12.04 19.28
C ALA A 438 34.82 -11.33 18.01
N LEU A 439 35.06 -11.93 16.84
CA LEU A 439 34.56 -11.39 15.57
C LEU A 439 33.03 -11.39 15.50
N ALA A 440 32.37 -12.45 15.99
CA ALA A 440 30.91 -12.50 16.08
C ALA A 440 30.37 -11.38 16.99
N ALA A 441 30.94 -11.20 18.18
CA ALA A 441 30.52 -10.14 19.11
C ALA A 441 30.73 -8.74 18.51
N VAL A 442 31.87 -8.53 17.82
CA VAL A 442 32.16 -7.26 17.14
C VAL A 442 31.19 -7.00 15.99
N LEU A 443 30.95 -7.99 15.12
CA LEU A 443 29.99 -7.84 14.02
C LEU A 443 28.56 -7.64 14.52
N PHE A 444 28.16 -8.33 15.58
CA PHE A 444 26.87 -8.10 16.22
C PHE A 444 26.74 -6.67 16.75
N ALA A 445 27.77 -6.18 17.44
CA ALA A 445 27.80 -4.82 17.95
C ALA A 445 27.78 -3.78 16.82
N ILE A 446 28.55 -3.98 15.75
CA ILE A 446 28.55 -3.12 14.57
C ILE A 446 27.17 -3.13 13.93
N THR A 447 26.60 -4.30 13.63
CA THR A 447 25.27 -4.44 12.99
C THR A 447 24.20 -3.74 13.82
N SER A 448 24.17 -3.98 15.14
CA SER A 448 23.19 -3.35 16.04
C SER A 448 23.39 -1.83 16.12
N THR A 449 24.64 -1.37 16.16
CA THR A 449 24.95 0.06 16.21
C THR A 449 24.56 0.76 14.90
N LEU A 450 24.79 0.13 13.75
CA LEU A 450 24.38 0.66 12.45
C LEU A 450 22.85 0.77 12.36
N ILE A 451 22.13 -0.29 12.74
CA ILE A 451 20.65 -0.25 12.83
C ILE A 451 20.19 0.88 13.76
N MET A 452 20.81 1.04 14.92
CA MET A 452 20.45 2.11 15.87
C MET A 452 20.77 3.51 15.33
N ILE A 453 21.92 3.70 14.69
CA ILE A 453 22.31 4.98 14.09
C ILE A 453 21.32 5.35 12.98
N GLU A 454 21.06 4.43 12.06
CA GLU A 454 20.13 4.64 10.96
C GLU A 454 18.70 4.89 11.48
N GLN A 455 18.23 4.12 12.46
CA GLN A 455 16.93 4.37 13.10
C GLN A 455 16.84 5.75 13.75
N VAL A 456 17.92 6.25 14.35
CA VAL A 456 17.94 7.58 14.99
C VAL A 456 17.99 8.70 13.95
N LEU A 457 18.74 8.51 12.87
CA LEU A 457 18.91 9.51 11.81
C LEU A 457 17.67 9.58 10.91
N GLU A 458 17.22 8.44 10.39
CA GLU A 458 16.16 8.34 9.38
C GLU A 458 14.76 8.19 10.00
N ARG A 459 14.68 7.78 11.27
CA ARG A 459 13.42 7.64 12.03
C ARG A 459 12.39 6.77 11.33
N HIS A 460 12.82 5.62 10.80
CA HIS A 460 11.94 4.70 10.09
C HIS A 460 10.68 4.37 10.91
N PRO A 461 9.51 4.28 10.25
CA PRO A 461 8.25 3.96 10.91
C PRO A 461 8.29 2.55 11.52
N PRO A 462 7.70 2.33 12.70
CA PRO A 462 7.62 1.01 13.31
C PRO A 462 6.44 0.20 12.71
N ASP A 463 6.52 -0.10 11.42
CA ASP A 463 5.52 -0.87 10.68
C ASP A 463 6.08 -2.22 10.18
N PHE A 464 5.30 -2.93 9.37
CA PHE A 464 5.71 -4.23 8.81
C PHE A 464 6.93 -4.14 7.88
N GLY A 465 7.19 -2.98 7.27
CA GLY A 465 8.33 -2.73 6.40
C GLY A 465 9.60 -2.35 7.14
N TRP A 466 9.54 -2.12 8.46
CA TRP A 466 10.70 -1.73 9.27
C TRP A 466 11.94 -2.63 9.07
N PRO A 467 11.85 -3.98 9.06
CA PRO A 467 13.02 -4.82 8.83
C PRO A 467 13.66 -4.66 7.45
N GLU A 468 12.90 -4.24 6.44
CA GLU A 468 13.38 -4.11 5.04
C GLU A 468 14.34 -2.92 4.89
N GLN A 469 14.23 -1.91 5.76
CA GLN A 469 15.10 -0.73 5.75
C GLN A 469 16.57 -1.09 6.02
N PHE A 470 16.82 -2.19 6.75
CA PHE A 470 18.17 -2.60 7.15
C PHE A 470 18.73 -3.76 6.30
N ALA A 471 18.19 -3.95 5.10
CA ALA A 471 18.60 -5.04 4.20
C ALA A 471 20.11 -5.02 3.90
N GLU A 472 20.73 -3.84 3.86
CA GLU A 472 22.17 -3.67 3.64
C GLU A 472 23.02 -4.29 4.77
N PHE A 473 22.51 -4.34 6.00
CA PHE A 473 23.21 -4.90 7.15
C PHE A 473 22.94 -6.40 7.35
N HIS A 474 22.00 -6.98 6.61
CA HIS A 474 21.62 -8.40 6.72
C HIS A 474 22.84 -9.33 6.63
N VAL A 475 23.75 -9.06 5.71
CA VAL A 475 24.97 -9.87 5.51
C VAL A 475 25.83 -9.90 6.77
N LEU A 476 25.94 -8.80 7.52
CA LEU A 476 26.70 -8.73 8.76
C LEU A 476 26.06 -9.60 9.87
N GLY A 477 24.72 -9.62 9.91
CA GLY A 477 23.95 -10.52 10.77
C GLY A 477 24.20 -12.00 10.44
N VAL A 478 24.15 -12.37 9.16
CA VAL A 478 24.44 -13.74 8.72
C VAL A 478 25.89 -14.14 9.05
N LEU A 479 26.86 -13.26 8.83
CA LEU A 479 28.26 -13.50 9.19
C LEU A 479 28.45 -13.73 10.70
N THR A 480 27.71 -12.99 11.53
CA THR A 480 27.70 -13.19 12.98
C THR A 480 27.27 -14.62 13.33
N ILE A 481 26.18 -15.10 12.74
CA ILE A 481 25.67 -16.47 12.96
C ILE A 481 26.70 -17.51 12.47
N LEU A 482 27.30 -17.31 11.30
CA LEU A 482 28.31 -18.21 10.75
C LEU A 482 29.57 -18.29 11.64
N LEU A 483 30.02 -17.17 12.23
CA LEU A 483 31.15 -17.16 13.16
C LEU A 483 30.83 -17.86 14.48
N LEU A 484 29.60 -17.76 14.97
CA LEU A 484 29.13 -18.56 16.12
C LEU A 484 29.12 -20.06 15.78
N ALA A 485 28.73 -20.44 14.56
CA ALA A 485 28.82 -21.83 14.10
C ALA A 485 30.28 -22.31 14.03
N VAL A 486 31.21 -21.47 13.57
CA VAL A 486 32.66 -21.77 13.62
C VAL A 486 33.13 -21.96 15.06
N GLU A 487 32.70 -21.12 15.99
CA GLU A 487 33.05 -21.23 17.41
C GLU A 487 32.55 -22.55 18.02
N TYR A 488 31.32 -22.94 17.66
CA TYR A 488 30.76 -24.23 18.05
C TYR A 488 31.61 -25.39 17.51
N VAL A 489 31.90 -25.41 16.21
CA VAL A 489 32.74 -26.45 15.58
C VAL A 489 34.13 -26.50 16.24
N ARG A 490 34.77 -25.35 16.45
CA ARG A 490 36.08 -25.24 17.12
C ARG A 490 36.08 -25.81 18.54
N SER A 491 34.98 -25.59 19.27
CA SER A 491 34.79 -26.07 20.64
C SER A 491 34.52 -27.58 20.66
N ALA A 492 33.70 -28.09 19.74
CA ALA A 492 33.39 -29.51 19.60
C ALA A 492 34.60 -30.36 19.18
N MET A 493 35.58 -29.79 18.46
CA MET A 493 36.83 -30.48 18.10
C MET A 493 37.97 -30.27 19.11
N ALA A 494 37.70 -29.67 20.27
CA ALA A 494 38.68 -29.64 21.35
C ALA A 494 38.86 -31.07 21.89
N PRO A 495 40.10 -31.58 22.05
CA PRO A 495 40.29 -32.89 22.65
C PRO A 495 39.79 -32.88 24.10
N ASP A 496 39.12 -33.95 24.53
CA ASP A 496 38.78 -34.17 25.94
C ASP A 496 40.08 -34.20 26.77
N GLU A 497 40.10 -33.43 27.85
CA GLU A 497 41.18 -33.50 28.84
C GLU A 497 41.11 -34.86 29.55
N SER A 498 42.13 -35.70 29.37
CA SER A 498 42.37 -36.90 30.20
C SER A 498 43.07 -36.53 31.49
#